data_AF-A0A6J4IYM0-F1
#
_entry.id   AF-A0A6J4IYM0-F1
#
_cell.length_a   1.000
_cell.length_b   1.000
_cell.length_c   1.000
_cell.angle_alpha   90.00
_cell.angle_beta   90.00
_cell.angle_gamma   90.00
#
_symmetry.space_group_name_H-M   'P 1'
#
loop_
_entity.id
_entity.type
_entity.pdbx_description
1 polymer ?
#
loop_
_entity_poly.entity_id
_entity_poly.type
_entity_poly.pdbx_seq_one_letter_code
_entity_poly.pdbx_strand_id
1 'polypeptide(L)'
;MKEAHKAAFAANAAGKGMPEAARFAALAAGQAVAVAHVAAHELGAAAYAIRAVRASAPENEQDATGRKECQWQRDQLPDAIRELVLDDQQSRNHLCWFVFDC
;
A
#
# COMPACT_ATOMS: atom_id res chain seq x y z
N MET A 1 -6.73 -16.12 -12.85
CA MET A 1 -7.77 -15.47 -12.03
C MET A 1 -8.00 -16.14 -10.69
N LYS A 2 -8.45 -17.41 -10.62
CA LYS A 2 -8.75 -18.09 -9.33
C LYS A 2 -7.59 -18.11 -8.33
N GLU A 3 -6.36 -18.32 -8.81
CA GLU A 3 -5.18 -18.32 -7.93
C GLU A 3 -4.87 -16.96 -7.31
N ALA A 4 -4.94 -15.88 -8.09
CA ALA A 4 -4.73 -14.52 -7.59
C ALA A 4 -5.77 -14.14 -6.53
N HIS A 5 -7.05 -14.46 -6.77
CA HIS A 5 -8.09 -14.27 -5.77
C HIS A 5 -7.83 -15.08 -4.51
N LYS A 6 -7.54 -16.38 -4.63
CA LYS A 6 -7.27 -17.25 -3.48
C LYS A 6 -6.07 -16.75 -2.66
N ALA A 7 -5.00 -16.33 -3.31
CA ALA A 7 -3.82 -15.78 -2.66
C ALA A 7 -4.12 -14.43 -1.98
N ALA A 8 -4.89 -13.54 -2.62
CA ALA A 8 -5.33 -12.29 -2.00
C ALA A 8 -6.19 -12.54 -0.75
N PHE A 9 -7.11 -13.52 -0.80
CA PHE A 9 -7.89 -13.92 0.38
C PHE A 9 -7.04 -14.51 1.49
N ALA A 10 -6.07 -15.37 1.15
CA ALA A 10 -5.14 -15.94 2.12
C ALA A 10 -4.28 -14.85 2.80
N ALA A 11 -3.78 -13.87 2.03
CA ALA A 11 -3.06 -12.73 2.57
C ALA A 11 -3.95 -11.93 3.54
N ASN A 12 -5.17 -11.57 3.13
CA ASN A 12 -6.11 -10.85 3.99
C ASN A 12 -6.44 -11.62 5.29
N ALA A 13 -6.59 -12.95 5.20
CA ALA A 13 -6.86 -13.79 6.36
C ALA A 13 -5.69 -13.82 7.34
N ALA A 14 -4.44 -13.76 6.87
CA ALA A 14 -3.24 -13.73 7.71
C ALA A 14 -3.18 -12.48 8.61
N GLY A 15 -3.78 -11.36 8.19
CA GLY A 15 -3.85 -10.14 9.00
C GLY A 15 -4.93 -10.17 10.08
N LYS A 16 -5.83 -11.16 10.10
CA LYS A 16 -6.98 -11.18 11.01
C LYS A 16 -6.53 -11.41 12.46
N GLY A 17 -6.90 -10.48 13.34
CA GLY A 17 -6.54 -10.53 14.76
C GLY A 17 -5.09 -10.14 15.08
N MET A 18 -4.32 -9.72 14.08
CA MET A 18 -2.94 -9.28 14.26
C MET A 18 -2.85 -7.79 14.63
N PRO A 19 -1.72 -7.34 15.23
CA PRO A 19 -1.42 -5.93 15.42
C PRO A 19 -1.47 -5.15 14.10
N GLU A 20 -1.71 -3.84 14.18
CA GLU A 20 -1.99 -3.02 13.00
C GLU A 20 -0.93 -3.09 11.91
N ALA A 21 0.36 -2.99 12.27
CA ALA A 21 1.45 -3.09 11.32
C ALA A 21 1.41 -4.41 10.53
N ALA A 22 1.25 -5.53 11.22
CA ALA A 22 1.17 -6.85 10.57
C ALA A 22 -0.11 -7.00 9.74
N ARG A 23 -1.25 -6.50 10.24
CA ARG A 23 -2.52 -6.51 9.51
C ARG A 23 -2.42 -5.69 8.21
N PHE A 24 -1.85 -4.49 8.26
CA PHE A 24 -1.71 -3.64 7.07
C PHE A 24 -0.70 -4.22 6.07
N ALA A 25 0.39 -4.84 6.53
CA ALA A 25 1.31 -5.54 5.65
C ALA A 25 0.62 -6.69 4.90
N ALA A 26 -0.22 -7.45 5.59
CA ALA A 26 -1.01 -8.52 4.99
C ALA A 26 -2.03 -8.00 3.96
N LEU A 27 -2.70 -6.88 4.25
CA LEU A 27 -3.59 -6.21 3.29
C LEU A 27 -2.84 -5.65 2.08
N ALA A 28 -1.63 -5.10 2.27
CA ALA A 28 -0.78 -4.62 1.17
C ALA A 28 -0.42 -5.77 0.22
N ALA A 29 -0.01 -6.92 0.75
CA ALA A 29 0.26 -8.11 -0.04
C ALA A 29 -1.00 -8.61 -0.78
N GLY A 30 -2.16 -8.60 -0.11
CA GLY A 30 -3.44 -8.97 -0.74
C GLY A 30 -3.80 -8.07 -1.92
N GLN A 31 -3.61 -6.75 -1.80
CA GLN A 31 -3.83 -5.80 -2.89
C GLN A 31 -2.85 -6.02 -4.05
N ALA A 32 -1.56 -6.24 -3.76
CA ALA A 32 -0.53 -6.47 -4.78
C ALA A 32 -0.86 -7.68 -5.67
N VAL A 33 -1.34 -8.78 -5.07
CA VAL A 33 -1.74 -9.97 -5.83
C VAL A 33 -3.04 -9.71 -6.62
N ALA A 34 -3.94 -8.90 -6.10
CA ALA A 34 -5.20 -8.55 -6.76
C ALA A 34 -5.00 -7.67 -8.02
N VAL A 35 -3.84 -7.04 -8.22
CA VAL A 35 -3.48 -6.32 -9.46
C VAL A 35 -3.59 -7.23 -10.69
N ALA A 36 -3.25 -8.52 -10.54
CA ALA A 36 -3.39 -9.50 -11.63
C ALA A 36 -4.86 -9.77 -12.02
N HIS A 37 -5.82 -9.36 -11.18
CA HIS A 37 -7.25 -9.40 -11.48
C HIS A 37 -7.75 -8.06 -12.04
N VAL A 38 -7.42 -6.95 -11.38
CA VAL A 38 -7.80 -5.59 -11.79
C VAL A 38 -6.66 -4.64 -11.40
N ALA A 39 -6.12 -3.91 -12.39
CA ALA A 39 -4.98 -3.00 -12.20
C ALA A 39 -5.18 -2.02 -11.04
N ALA A 40 -6.39 -1.43 -10.93
CA ALA A 40 -6.78 -0.42 -9.94
C ALA A 40 -6.46 -0.73 -8.46
N HIS A 41 -6.13 -1.98 -8.12
CA HIS A 41 -5.60 -2.37 -6.81
C HIS A 41 -4.15 -1.89 -6.55
N GLU A 42 -3.44 -1.35 -7.56
CA GLU A 42 -2.03 -0.98 -7.43
C GLU A 42 -1.78 0.05 -6.33
N LEU A 43 -2.63 1.08 -6.24
CA LEU A 43 -2.52 2.10 -5.18
C LEU A 43 -2.84 1.53 -3.80
N GLY A 44 -3.76 0.57 -3.72
CA GLY A 44 -4.10 -0.08 -2.45
C GLY A 44 -2.91 -0.80 -1.82
N ALA A 45 -2.07 -1.43 -2.64
CA ALA A 45 -0.86 -2.11 -2.17
C ALA A 45 0.12 -1.11 -1.56
N ALA A 46 0.44 -0.04 -2.30
CA ALA A 46 1.33 1.02 -1.84
C ALA A 46 0.81 1.73 -0.57
N ALA A 47 -0.49 2.07 -0.56
CA ALA A 47 -1.12 2.78 0.55
C ALA A 47 -1.13 1.96 1.84
N TYR A 48 -1.47 0.67 1.77
CA TYR A 48 -1.42 -0.19 2.96
C TYR A 48 0.01 -0.45 3.44
N ALA A 49 1.00 -0.52 2.54
CA ALA A 49 2.40 -0.60 2.94
C ALA A 49 2.83 0.62 3.75
N ILE A 50 2.47 1.85 3.32
CA ILE A 50 2.71 3.08 4.08
C ILE A 50 2.05 2.99 5.47
N ARG A 51 0.79 2.54 5.54
CA ARG A 51 0.10 2.37 6.83
C ARG A 51 0.75 1.32 7.73
N ALA A 52 1.28 0.25 7.17
CA ALA A 52 2.04 -0.76 7.92
C ALA A 52 3.28 -0.14 8.56
N VAL A 53 4.04 0.64 7.79
CA VAL A 53 5.24 1.33 8.26
C VAL A 53 4.89 2.37 9.32
N ARG A 54 3.85 3.20 9.11
CA ARG A 54 3.34 4.14 10.13
C ARG A 54 2.98 3.42 11.44
N ALA A 55 2.22 2.33 11.36
CA ALA A 55 1.79 1.57 12.53
C ALA A 55 2.93 0.82 13.25
N SER A 56 4.11 0.69 12.63
CA SER A 56 5.30 0.11 13.26
C SER A 56 6.14 1.13 14.03
N ALA A 57 5.87 2.43 13.85
CA ALA A 57 6.62 3.51 14.47
C ALA A 57 5.95 4.00 15.76
N PRO A 58 6.73 4.60 16.69
CA PRO A 58 6.19 5.37 17.81
C PRO A 58 5.22 6.46 17.35
N GLU A 59 4.20 6.77 18.16
CA GLU A 59 3.11 7.69 17.81
C GLU A 59 3.61 9.05 17.30
N ASN A 60 4.65 9.61 17.93
CA ASN A 60 5.24 10.90 17.57
C ASN A 60 6.06 10.87 16.26
N GLU A 61 6.30 9.70 15.68
CA GLU A 61 7.12 9.50 14.47
C GLU A 61 6.33 8.92 13.29
N GLN A 62 5.07 8.53 13.49
CA GLN A 62 4.28 7.84 12.46
C GLN A 62 4.19 8.63 11.16
N ASP A 63 3.83 9.92 11.23
CA ASP A 63 3.70 10.77 10.05
C ASP A 63 5.03 10.93 9.28
N ALA A 64 6.12 11.17 10.01
CA ALA A 64 7.44 11.29 9.42
C ALA A 64 7.90 9.98 8.75
N THR A 65 7.63 8.84 9.41
CA THR A 65 7.96 7.51 8.92
C THR A 65 7.13 7.16 7.68
N GLY A 66 5.86 7.52 7.66
CA GLY A 66 4.99 7.32 6.50
C GLY A 66 5.39 8.16 5.29
N ARG A 67 5.79 9.42 5.49
CA ARG A 67 6.31 10.27 4.39
C ARG A 67 7.61 9.71 3.81
N LYS A 68 8.52 9.20 4.66
CA LYS A 68 9.75 8.54 4.21
C LYS A 68 9.45 7.28 3.39
N GLU A 69 8.51 6.45 3.83
CA GLU A 69 8.08 5.26 3.09
C GLU A 69 7.48 5.63 1.72
N CYS A 70 6.61 6.64 1.68
CA CYS A 70 6.07 7.13 0.42
C CYS A 70 7.18 7.61 -0.54
N GLN A 71 8.11 8.43 -0.05
CA GLN A 71 9.22 8.92 -0.88
C GLN A 71 10.07 7.75 -1.39
N TRP A 72 10.38 6.78 -0.52
CA TRP A 72 11.09 5.57 -0.91
C TRP A 72 10.34 4.80 -2.00
N GLN A 73 9.02 4.60 -1.87
CA GLN A 73 8.23 3.95 -2.92
C GLN A 73 8.28 4.71 -4.26
N ARG A 74 8.25 6.05 -4.24
CA ARG A 74 8.38 6.89 -5.44
C ARG A 74 9.77 6.77 -6.08
N ASP A 75 10.82 6.69 -5.27
CA ASP A 75 12.20 6.53 -5.74
C ASP A 75 12.40 5.17 -6.44
N GLN A 76 11.63 4.15 -6.04
CA GLN A 76 11.64 2.82 -6.67
C GLN A 76 10.87 2.75 -8.00
N LEU A 77 10.14 3.81 -8.40
CA LEU A 77 9.35 3.79 -9.64
C LEU A 77 10.25 3.83 -10.88
N PRO A 78 10.08 2.90 -11.82
CA PRO A 78 10.71 2.99 -13.14
C PRO A 78 10.27 4.25 -13.88
N ASP A 79 11.21 4.91 -14.56
CA ASP A 79 10.96 6.18 -15.27
C ASP A 79 9.78 6.07 -16.26
N ALA A 80 9.65 4.94 -16.94
CA ALA A 80 8.60 4.70 -17.94
C ALA A 80 7.16 4.78 -17.41
N ILE A 81 6.95 4.60 -16.10
CA ILE A 81 5.61 4.63 -15.48
C ILE A 81 5.50 5.67 -14.36
N ARG A 82 6.60 6.36 -14.02
CA ARG A 82 6.66 7.25 -12.86
C ARG A 82 5.58 8.32 -12.89
N GLU A 83 5.46 9.07 -13.99
CA GLU A 83 4.48 10.15 -14.12
C GLU A 83 3.04 9.63 -13.99
N LEU A 84 2.73 8.49 -14.61
CA LEU A 84 1.41 7.85 -14.55
C LEU A 84 1.04 7.46 -13.11
N VAL A 85 2.00 6.89 -12.36
CA VAL A 85 1.76 6.49 -10.97
C VAL A 85 1.59 7.72 -10.07
N LEU A 86 2.36 8.79 -10.28
CA LEU A 86 2.26 10.00 -9.46
C LEU A 86 0.94 10.76 -9.69
N ASP A 87 0.51 10.90 -10.95
CA ASP A 87 -0.77 11.52 -11.30
C ASP A 87 -1.96 10.74 -10.70
N ASP A 88 -1.86 9.42 -10.73
CA ASP A 88 -2.86 8.52 -10.18
C ASP A 88 -2.89 8.54 -8.63
N GLN A 89 -1.71 8.57 -7.99
CA GLN A 89 -1.60 8.82 -6.55
C GLN A 89 -2.27 10.14 -6.16
N GLN A 90 -2.02 11.22 -6.90
CA GLN A 90 -2.62 12.52 -6.64
C GLN A 90 -4.15 12.51 -6.81
N SER A 91 -4.63 11.96 -7.93
CA SER A 91 -6.05 11.93 -8.28
C SER A 91 -6.88 11.10 -7.29
N ARG A 92 -6.34 9.97 -6.85
CA ARG A 92 -7.04 9.01 -5.97
C ARG A 92 -6.60 9.06 -4.50
N ASN A 93 -5.76 10.01 -4.09
CA ASN A 93 -5.21 10.05 -2.72
C ASN A 93 -6.29 10.05 -1.63
N HIS A 94 -7.43 10.69 -1.91
CA HIS A 94 -8.58 10.72 -1.00
C HIS A 94 -9.17 9.34 -0.70
N LEU A 95 -9.08 8.38 -1.64
CA LEU A 95 -9.45 6.97 -1.45
C LEU A 95 -8.41 6.21 -0.61
N CYS A 96 -7.18 6.74 -0.56
CA CYS A 96 -6.03 6.15 0.13
C CYS A 96 -5.68 6.91 1.42
N TRP A 97 -6.63 7.63 2.03
CA TRP A 97 -6.44 8.33 3.30
C TRP A 97 -5.31 9.37 3.29
N PHE A 98 -5.04 9.98 2.13
CA PHE A 98 -4.00 10.99 1.96
C PHE A 98 -2.58 10.50 2.29
N VAL A 99 -2.33 9.19 2.26
CA VAL A 99 -1.00 8.66 2.60
C VAL A 99 0.09 9.02 1.59
N PHE A 100 -0.29 9.48 0.39
CA PHE A 100 0.63 9.97 -0.64
C PHE A 100 0.94 11.49 -0.52
N ASP A 101 0.55 12.14 0.58
CA ASP A 101 1.00 13.51 0.89
C ASP A 101 2.40 13.48 1.53
N CYS A 102 3.37 13.47 0.64
CA CYS A 102 4.81 13.39 0.83
C CYS A 102 5.34 14.58 0.00
#